data_AF-A0A954CJJ7-F1
#
_entry.id   AF-A0A954CJJ7-F1
#
_cell.length_a   1.000
_cell.length_b   1.000
_cell.length_c   1.000
_cell.angle_alpha   90.00
_cell.angle_beta   90.00
_cell.angle_gamma   90.00
#
_symmetry.space_group_name_H-M   'P 1'
#
loop_
_entity.id
_entity.type
_entity.pdbx_description
1 polymer ?
#
loop_
_entity_poly.entity_id
_entity_poly.type
_entity_poly.pdbx_seq_one_letter_code
_entity_poly.pdbx_strand_id
1 'polypeptide(L)' 'ALHWGVIPIRFQPSAPGGDGIFSDLDHAMLDRGMFERGDRVVITLGWPLKAHTSVNLLKLHKVGETLRGS' A
#
# COMPACT_ATOMS: atom_id res chain seq x y z
N ALA A 1 3.51 16.96 12.14
CA ALA A 1 2.66 15.75 12.26
C ALA A 1 1.56 16.05 13.29
N LEU A 2 0.29 15.83 12.93
CA LEU A 2 -0.89 16.21 13.75
C LEU A 2 -1.69 14.98 14.25
N HIS A 3 -1.35 13.78 13.78
CA HIS A 3 -2.06 12.54 14.11
C HIS A 3 -1.17 11.61 14.93
N TRP A 4 -1.72 11.09 16.03
CA TRP A 4 -1.02 10.20 16.95
C TRP A 4 -0.72 8.86 16.28
N GLY A 5 0.54 8.40 16.40
CA GLY A 5 0.98 7.12 15.83
C GLY A 5 1.09 7.07 14.30
N VAL A 6 0.96 8.20 13.59
CA VAL A 6 1.03 8.24 12.12
C VAL A 6 2.38 8.77 11.64
N ILE A 7 3.08 7.97 10.83
CA ILE A 7 4.26 8.39 10.07
C ILE A 7 3.83 8.60 8.61
N PRO A 8 3.70 9.84 8.12
CA PRO A 8 3.28 10.08 6.74
C PRO A 8 4.40 9.73 5.76
N ILE A 9 4.06 8.94 4.76
CA ILE A 9 4.98 8.46 3.74
C ILE A 9 4.49 8.99 2.39
N ARG A 10 5.32 9.79 1.71
CA ARG A 10 5.00 10.23 0.34
C ARG A 10 4.94 9.02 -0.56
N PHE A 11 3.79 8.76 -1.16
CA PHE A 11 3.55 7.61 -2.03
C PHE A 11 2.74 8.07 -3.24
N GLN A 12 3.05 7.53 -4.42
CA GLN A 12 2.38 7.84 -5.67
C GLN A 12 2.17 6.50 -6.42
N PRO A 13 0.92 6.12 -6.73
CA PRO A 13 0.65 4.95 -7.57
C PRO A 13 1.28 5.10 -8.96
N SER A 14 1.74 4.00 -9.54
CA SER A 14 2.33 3.99 -10.89
C SER A 14 1.31 4.27 -11.98
N ALA A 15 0.06 3.82 -11.79
CA ALA A 15 -1.06 4.09 -12.68
C ALA A 15 -2.09 5.05 -12.05
N PRO A 16 -2.64 6.03 -12.79
CA PRO A 16 -3.64 6.96 -12.25
C PRO A 16 -4.89 6.27 -11.69
N GLY A 17 -5.24 5.08 -12.19
CA GLY A 17 -6.38 4.29 -11.74
C GLY A 17 -6.13 3.48 -10.46
N GLY A 18 -4.87 3.35 -10.03
CA GLY A 18 -4.47 2.39 -9.02
C GLY A 18 -4.35 0.95 -9.53
N ASP A 19 -4.29 0.76 -10.85
CA ASP A 19 -3.99 -0.55 -11.42
C ASP A 19 -2.61 -0.99 -10.92
N GLY A 20 -2.53 -2.16 -10.28
CA GLY A 20 -1.29 -2.63 -9.68
C GLY A 20 -0.94 -2.01 -8.32
N ILE A 21 -1.85 -1.29 -7.65
CA ILE A 21 -1.60 -0.60 -6.36
C ILE A 21 -0.92 -1.48 -5.30
N PHE A 22 -1.23 -2.78 -5.22
CA PHE A 22 -0.61 -3.67 -4.24
C PHE A 22 0.84 -4.01 -4.58
N SER A 23 1.20 -4.06 -5.88
CA SER A 23 2.59 -4.19 -6.33
C SER A 23 3.38 -2.91 -6.03
N ASP A 24 2.78 -1.75 -6.33
CA ASP A 24 3.39 -0.44 -5.99
C ASP A 24 3.66 -0.32 -4.48
N LEU A 25 2.72 -0.80 -3.64
CA LEU A 25 2.88 -0.82 -2.19
C LEU A 25 3.99 -1.79 -1.75
N ASP A 26 4.08 -2.98 -2.34
CA ASP A 26 5.15 -3.93 -2.04
C ASP A 26 6.53 -3.33 -2.37
N HIS A 27 6.67 -2.69 -3.53
CA HIS A 27 7.89 -1.96 -3.88
C HIS A 27 8.19 -0.85 -2.87
N ALA A 28 7.22 0.01 -2.56
CA ALA A 28 7.43 1.12 -1.63
C ALA A 28 7.79 0.68 -0.21
N MET A 29 7.23 -0.43 0.28
CA MET A 29 7.54 -0.99 1.61
C MET A 29 8.96 -1.55 1.68
N LEU A 30 9.36 -2.30 0.65
CA LEU A 30 10.68 -2.96 0.59
C LEU A 30 11.80 -1.95 0.30
N ASP A 31 11.63 -1.07 -0.68
CA ASP A 31 12.67 -0.12 -1.11
C ASP A 31 13.02 0.89 -0.02
N ARG A 32 12.08 1.15 0.90
CA ARG A 32 12.29 2.07 2.03
C ARG A 32 12.80 1.38 3.29
N GLY A 33 12.95 0.05 3.27
CA GLY A 33 13.38 -0.73 4.43
C GLY A 33 12.43 -0.63 5.63
N MET A 34 11.15 -0.32 5.40
CA MET A 34 10.16 -0.22 6.48
C MET A 34 9.67 -1.59 6.95
N PHE A 35 9.69 -2.57 6.05
CA PHE A 35 9.23 -3.93 6.25
C PHE A 35 10.15 -4.89 5.50
N GLU A 36 10.16 -6.15 5.93
CA GLU A 36 10.86 -7.24 5.27
C GLU A 36 9.88 -8.14 4.51
N ARG A 37 10.40 -8.88 3.52
CA ARG A 37 9.61 -9.88 2.80
C ARG A 37 9.05 -10.91 3.77
N GLY A 38 7.74 -11.15 3.69
CA GLY A 38 7.04 -12.10 4.54
C GLY A 38 6.37 -11.48 5.77
N ASP A 39 6.68 -10.23 6.11
CA ASP A 39 5.91 -9.46 7.10
C ASP A 39 4.44 -9.40 6.73
N ARG A 40 3.59 -9.19 7.74
CA ARG A 40 2.14 -9.07 7.56
C ARG A 40 1.71 -7.65 7.87
N VAL A 41 0.98 -7.05 6.95
CA VAL A 41 0.43 -5.70 7.09
C VAL A 41 -1.06 -5.71 6.80
N VAL A 42 -1.78 -4.77 7.41
CA VAL A 42 -3.16 -4.47 7.05
C VAL A 42 -3.15 -3.23 6.18
N ILE A 43 -3.67 -3.36 4.96
CA ILE A 43 -3.82 -2.26 4.02
C ILE A 43 -5.28 -1.82 4.05
N THR A 44 -5.51 -0.52 4.23
CA THR A 44 -6.84 0.09 4.14
C THR A 44 -6.82 1.24 3.14
N LEU A 45 -7.86 1.33 2.30
CA LEU A 45 -8.02 2.42 1.34
C LEU A 45 -9.49 2.59 0.91
N GLY A 46 -9.80 3.76 0.35
CA GLY A 46 -11.01 3.94 -0.45
C GLY A 46 -10.77 3.42 -1.86
N TRP A 47 -11.64 2.53 -2.33
CA TRP A 47 -11.59 1.96 -3.68
C TRP A 47 -12.89 2.25 -4.45
N PRO A 48 -12.81 2.62 -5.75
CA PRO A 48 -11.60 2.86 -6.55
C PRO A 48 -10.86 4.16 -6.16
N LEU A 49 -9.53 4.20 -6.32
CA LEU A 49 -8.69 5.33 -5.84
C LEU A 49 -9.14 6.70 -6.39
N LYS A 50 -9.53 6.76 -7.68
CA LYS A 50 -9.97 8.00 -8.34
C LYS A 50 -11.29 8.57 -7.80
N ALA A 51 -12.10 7.77 -7.10
CA ALA A 51 -13.41 8.20 -6.64
C ALA A 51 -13.35 8.98 -5.31
N HIS A 52 -12.18 9.06 -4.65
CA HIS A 52 -12.02 9.77 -3.37
C HIS A 52 -13.06 9.38 -2.31
N THR A 53 -13.42 8.09 -2.28
CA THR A 53 -14.40 7.55 -1.33
C THR A 53 -13.82 7.46 0.08
N SER A 54 -14.70 7.36 1.07
CA SER A 54 -14.31 6.89 2.41
C SER A 54 -13.65 5.51 2.33
N VAL A 55 -12.82 5.19 3.32
CA VAL A 55 -12.18 3.87 3.43
C VAL A 55 -13.26 2.78 3.44
N ASN A 56 -13.21 1.89 2.45
CA ASN A 56 -14.19 0.83 2.24
C ASN A 56 -13.53 -0.52 1.90
N LEU A 57 -12.21 -0.57 1.83
CA LEU A 57 -11.43 -1.77 1.56
C LEU A 57 -10.43 -2.02 2.70
N LEU A 58 -10.37 -3.27 3.15
CA LEU A 58 -9.35 -3.78 4.06
C LEU A 58 -8.76 -5.07 3.48
N LYS A 59 -7.43 -5.17 3.45
CA LYS A 59 -6.71 -6.36 3.00
C LYS A 59 -5.66 -6.76 4.03
N LEU A 60 -5.69 -8.01 4.47
CA LEU A 60 -4.52 -8.63 5.08
C LEU A 60 -3.55 -9.03 3.97
N HIS A 61 -2.34 -8.50 4.03
CA HIS A 61 -1.36 -8.63 2.95
C HIS A 61 -0.04 -9.13 3.50
N LYS A 62 0.60 -10.05 2.79
CA LYS A 62 1.97 -10.48 3.07
C LYS A 62 2.93 -9.70 2.19
N VAL A 63 3.85 -8.97 2.81
CA VAL A 63 4.80 -8.10 2.11
C VAL A 63 5.61 -8.90 1.09
N GLY A 64 5.61 -8.42 -0.15
CA GLY A 64 6.26 -9.01 -1.32
C GLY A 64 5.51 -10.16 -1.97
N GLU A 65 4.27 -10.47 -1.58
CA GLU A 65 3.48 -11.55 -2.19
C GLU A 65 3.01 -11.22 -3.62
N THR A 66 2.83 -9.94 -3.95
CA THR A 66 2.36 -9.54 -5.28
C THR A 66 3.49 -9.47 -6.31
N LEU A 67 4.74 -9.54 -5.84
CA LEU A 67 5.94 -9.59 -6.66
C LEU A 67 6.38 -11.02 -6.99
N ARG A 68 5.62 -12.05 -6.57
CA ARG A 68 5.94 -13.45 -6.87
C ARG A 68 5.41 -13.81 -8.25
N GLY A 69 6.31 -13.95 -9.23
CA GLY A 69 5.99 -14.43 -10.59
C GLY A 69 5.87 -13.33 -11.66
N SER A 70 6.24 -12.10 -11.34
CA SER A 70 6.51 -11.01 -12.31
C SER A 70 7.95 -11.05 -12.82
#